data_AF-A0A7S4VXM9-F1
#
_entry.id   AF-A0A7S4VXM9-F1
#
_cell.length_a   1.000
_cell.length_b   1.000
_cell.length_c   1.000
_cell.angle_alpha   90.00
_cell.angle_beta   90.00
_cell.angle_gamma   90.00
#
_symmetry.space_group_name_H-M   'P 1'
#
loop_
_entity.id
_entity.type
_entity.pdbx_description
1 polymer ?
#
loop_
_entity_poly.entity_id
_entity_poly.type
_entity_poly.pdbx_seq_one_letter_code
_entity_poly.pdbx_strand_id
1 'polypeptide(L)'
;SLSELQKEEEEEEEEEEVTTTLFSLISSEKWSSVLQHLSQNQHEASFWVIPENNGPSKVPPRLPLHQACATNAPKEVIMALIDAYPKGAQSSEIFGALPLHLACQNKAPLGSIRALIRAYPKAATVSVGGLLPIHMACMGRNVSLAVVEALLRIYPEGRDAKDRYGYTPLTYYELSSCPQKAWGLKMILSRKPKESRRKGLRSHNSCRTL
;
A
#
# COMPACT_ATOMS: atom_id res chain seq x y z
N SER A 1 50.19 -9.39 -18.34
CA SER A 1 50.00 -10.85 -18.46
C SER A 1 48.52 -11.10 -18.62
N LEU A 2 48.07 -12.03 -19.47
CA LEU A 2 46.63 -12.34 -19.63
C LEU A 2 45.99 -12.86 -18.32
N SER A 3 46.80 -13.14 -17.30
CA SER A 3 46.43 -13.56 -15.95
C SER A 3 46.10 -12.43 -14.97
N GLU A 4 46.32 -11.16 -15.33
CA GLU A 4 45.99 -10.01 -14.46
C GLU A 4 44.72 -9.27 -14.89
N LEU A 5 44.18 -9.54 -16.08
CA LEU A 5 42.94 -8.96 -16.60
C LEU A 5 41.72 -9.90 -16.46
N GLN A 6 41.87 -11.01 -15.73
CA GLN A 6 40.78 -11.96 -15.41
C GLN A 6 40.44 -11.97 -13.91
N LYS A 7 40.89 -10.96 -13.15
CA LYS A 7 40.74 -10.91 -11.69
C LYS A 7 39.97 -9.71 -11.15
N GLU A 8 39.45 -8.84 -12.00
CA GLU A 8 38.60 -7.73 -11.59
C GLU A 8 37.14 -8.02 -11.94
N GLU A 9 36.43 -8.52 -10.92
CA GLU A 9 35.06 -8.10 -10.56
C GLU A 9 33.93 -8.33 -11.57
N GLU A 10 33.78 -9.59 -12.02
CA GLU A 10 32.43 -10.16 -12.16
C GLU A 10 32.23 -11.12 -10.98
N GLU A 11 32.06 -10.55 -9.77
CA GLU A 11 31.18 -11.15 -8.78
C GLU A 11 29.76 -11.03 -9.36
N GLU A 12 29.44 -11.88 -10.33
CA GLU A 12 28.07 -12.32 -10.50
C GLU A 12 27.74 -13.05 -9.20
N GLU A 13 27.20 -12.30 -8.23
CA GLU A 13 26.41 -12.86 -7.16
C GLU A 13 25.36 -13.73 -7.86
N GLU A 14 25.59 -15.05 -7.90
CA GLU A 14 24.54 -16.03 -8.07
C GLU A 14 23.52 -15.70 -6.99
N GLU A 15 22.52 -14.87 -7.34
CA GLU A 15 21.37 -14.56 -6.51
C GLU A 15 20.66 -15.90 -6.28
N GLU A 16 21.09 -16.62 -5.23
CA GLU A 16 20.52 -17.88 -4.82
C GLU A 16 18.99 -17.72 -4.81
N GLU A 17 18.29 -18.59 -5.52
CA GLU A 17 16.83 -18.65 -5.54
C GLU A 17 16.32 -18.99 -4.13
N VAL A 18 16.19 -17.99 -3.26
CA VAL A 18 15.78 -18.23 -1.87
C VAL A 18 14.26 -18.30 -1.79
N THR A 19 13.68 -19.45 -2.14
CA THR A 19 12.33 -19.77 -1.65
C THR A 19 12.42 -20.15 -0.18
N THR A 20 11.93 -19.24 0.69
CA THR A 20 11.97 -19.47 2.13
C THR A 20 10.79 -20.29 2.63
N THR A 21 11.00 -20.98 3.75
CA THR A 21 9.91 -21.69 4.44
C THR A 21 8.80 -20.72 4.84
N LEU A 22 9.16 -19.53 5.33
CA LEU A 22 8.18 -18.48 5.65
C LEU A 22 7.31 -18.11 4.45
N PHE A 23 7.90 -17.88 3.28
CA PHE A 23 7.17 -17.48 2.08
C PHE A 23 6.22 -18.59 1.59
N SER A 24 6.65 -19.85 1.66
CA SER A 24 5.81 -21.01 1.32
C SER A 24 4.61 -21.14 2.29
N LEU A 25 4.83 -20.92 3.59
CA LEU A 25 3.76 -20.94 4.60
C LEU A 25 2.72 -19.83 4.37
N ILE A 26 3.16 -18.63 4.03
CA ILE A 26 2.27 -17.50 3.70
C ILE A 26 1.49 -17.78 2.42
N SER A 27 2.16 -18.31 1.38
CA SER A 27 1.53 -18.66 0.10
C SER A 27 0.51 -19.78 0.25
N SER A 28 0.72 -20.68 1.21
CA SER A 28 -0.22 -21.75 1.58
C SER A 28 -1.25 -21.32 2.64
N GLU A 29 -1.28 -20.04 3.03
CA GLU A 29 -2.20 -19.47 4.03
C GLU A 29 -2.18 -20.16 5.42
N LYS A 30 -1.04 -20.77 5.80
CA LYS A 30 -0.87 -21.48 7.08
C LYS A 30 -0.53 -20.53 8.23
N TRP A 31 -1.42 -19.61 8.57
CA TRP A 31 -1.16 -18.49 9.47
C TRP A 31 -0.63 -18.86 10.86
N SER A 32 -1.12 -19.93 11.47
CA SER A 32 -0.61 -20.40 12.77
C SER A 32 0.85 -20.82 12.68
N SER A 33 1.21 -21.54 11.61
CA SER A 33 2.59 -21.97 11.35
C SER A 33 3.48 -20.78 10.99
N VAL A 34 2.96 -19.76 10.30
CA VAL A 34 3.70 -18.52 10.02
C VAL A 34 4.12 -17.83 11.33
N LEU A 35 3.20 -17.66 12.28
CA LEU A 35 3.50 -17.04 13.57
C LEU A 35 4.49 -17.86 14.40
N GLN A 36 4.33 -19.20 14.40
CA GLN A 36 5.27 -20.09 15.07
C GLN A 36 6.67 -20.00 14.44
N HIS A 37 6.76 -20.02 13.11
CA HIS A 37 8.03 -19.95 12.38
C HIS A 37 8.75 -18.62 12.59
N LEU A 38 8.01 -17.50 12.55
CA LEU A 38 8.56 -16.16 12.80
C LEU A 38 9.12 -16.01 14.21
N SER A 39 8.67 -16.79 15.20
CA SER A 39 9.25 -16.74 16.54
C SER A 39 10.72 -17.16 16.57
N GLN A 40 11.16 -17.96 15.61
CA GLN A 40 12.53 -18.49 15.50
C GLN A 40 13.31 -17.87 14.32
N ASN A 41 12.61 -17.50 13.23
CA ASN A 41 13.23 -17.11 11.95
C ASN A 41 12.79 -15.72 11.47
N GLN A 42 12.91 -14.70 12.32
CA GLN A 42 12.47 -13.33 12.00
C GLN A 42 13.17 -12.73 10.78
N HIS A 43 14.43 -13.10 10.55
CA HIS A 43 15.25 -12.57 9.46
C HIS A 43 14.67 -12.89 8.07
N GLU A 44 13.97 -14.02 7.91
CA GLU A 44 13.30 -14.41 6.66
C GLU A 44 12.27 -13.36 6.20
N ALA A 45 11.74 -12.52 7.11
CA ALA A 45 10.81 -11.44 6.77
C ALA A 45 11.43 -10.37 5.83
N SER A 46 12.77 -10.30 5.77
CA SER A 46 13.52 -9.37 4.93
C SER A 46 13.91 -9.93 3.55
N PHE A 47 13.68 -11.23 3.30
CA PHE A 47 14.13 -11.89 2.08
C PHE A 47 13.17 -11.59 0.93
N TRP A 48 13.73 -11.22 -0.22
CA TRP A 48 12.97 -11.06 -1.45
C TRP A 48 12.84 -12.41 -2.12
N VAL A 49 11.62 -12.87 -2.32
CA VAL A 49 11.35 -14.21 -2.88
C VAL A 49 10.70 -14.06 -4.24
N ILE A 50 11.21 -14.81 -5.22
CA ILE A 50 10.58 -14.99 -6.54
C ILE A 50 9.67 -16.23 -6.41
N PRO A 51 8.34 -16.09 -6.54
CA PRO A 51 7.47 -17.25 -6.41
C PRO A 51 7.70 -18.26 -7.55
N GLU A 52 7.94 -19.52 -7.21
CA GLU A 52 8.05 -20.65 -8.15
C GLU A 52 6.69 -20.94 -8.81
N ASN A 53 6.30 -20.16 -9.82
CA ASN A 53 5.20 -20.52 -10.70
C ASN A 53 5.77 -20.87 -12.08
N ASN A 54 5.68 -22.16 -12.44
CA ASN A 54 6.16 -22.81 -13.67
C ASN A 54 5.48 -22.33 -14.99
N GLY A 55 5.08 -21.06 -15.08
CA GLY A 55 4.56 -20.44 -16.29
C GLY A 55 5.61 -19.55 -16.96
N PRO A 56 5.46 -19.20 -18.26
CA PRO A 56 6.36 -18.30 -18.98
C PRO A 56 6.37 -16.85 -18.45
N SER A 57 5.62 -16.55 -17.38
CA SER A 57 5.61 -15.26 -16.71
C SER A 57 6.33 -15.39 -15.38
N LYS A 58 7.59 -14.95 -15.34
CA LYS A 58 8.34 -14.70 -14.10
C LYS A 58 7.51 -13.75 -13.24
N VAL A 59 6.93 -14.25 -12.16
CA VAL A 59 6.27 -13.43 -11.15
C VAL A 59 7.34 -12.62 -10.42
N PRO A 60 7.07 -11.35 -10.09
CA PRO A 60 8.12 -10.49 -9.58
C PRO A 60 8.53 -10.82 -8.15
N PRO A 61 9.78 -10.50 -7.77
CA PRO A 61 10.25 -10.69 -6.40
C PRO A 61 9.41 -9.89 -5.42
N ARG A 62 9.04 -10.51 -4.30
CA ARG A 62 8.20 -9.92 -3.26
C ARG A 62 8.70 -10.30 -1.87
N LEU A 63 8.71 -9.34 -0.96
CA LEU A 63 8.86 -9.63 0.47
C LEU A 63 7.66 -10.45 1.00
N PRO A 64 7.86 -11.26 2.07
CA PRO A 64 6.79 -11.92 2.81
C PRO A 64 5.62 -10.99 3.17
N LEU A 65 5.90 -9.73 3.54
CA LEU A 65 4.85 -8.75 3.85
C LEU A 65 3.98 -8.38 2.63
N HIS A 66 4.56 -8.28 1.43
CA HIS A 66 3.78 -8.07 0.21
C HIS A 66 2.87 -9.26 -0.05
N GLN A 67 3.41 -10.48 0.05
CA GLN A 67 2.65 -11.70 -0.17
C GLN A 67 1.50 -11.84 0.84
N ALA A 68 1.76 -11.58 2.12
CA ALA A 68 0.74 -11.60 3.16
C ALA A 68 -0.37 -10.55 2.92
N CYS A 69 -0.03 -9.38 2.38
CA CYS A 69 -1.05 -8.39 1.99
C CYS A 69 -1.83 -8.82 0.73
N ALA A 70 -1.18 -9.53 -0.19
CA ALA A 70 -1.81 -10.05 -1.41
C ALA A 70 -2.77 -11.21 -1.13
N THR A 71 -2.48 -12.05 -0.14
CA THR A 71 -3.32 -13.19 0.30
C THR A 71 -4.28 -12.83 1.44
N ASN A 72 -4.41 -11.55 1.79
CA ASN A 72 -5.30 -11.06 2.84
C ASN A 72 -5.06 -11.71 4.22
N ALA A 73 -3.80 -11.83 4.62
CA ALA A 73 -3.41 -12.43 5.89
C ALA A 73 -4.03 -11.71 7.11
N PRO A 74 -4.25 -12.43 8.23
CA PRO A 74 -4.73 -11.86 9.47
C PRO A 74 -3.83 -10.71 9.97
N LYS A 75 -4.41 -9.75 10.69
CA LYS A 75 -3.68 -8.58 11.21
C LYS A 75 -2.49 -8.98 12.08
N GLU A 76 -2.59 -10.11 12.80
CA GLU A 76 -1.55 -10.64 13.67
C GLU A 76 -0.31 -11.03 12.86
N VAL A 77 -0.50 -11.66 11.69
CA VAL A 77 0.59 -12.02 10.78
C VAL A 77 1.21 -10.77 10.17
N ILE A 78 0.39 -9.81 9.73
CA ILE A 78 0.88 -8.53 9.20
C ILE A 78 1.71 -7.79 10.25
N MET A 79 1.24 -7.73 11.50
CA MET A 79 1.98 -7.11 12.60
C MET A 79 3.28 -7.85 12.88
N ALA A 80 3.26 -9.18 12.99
CA ALA A 80 4.48 -9.97 13.23
C ALA A 80 5.53 -9.77 12.13
N LEU A 81 5.12 -9.69 10.86
CA LEU A 81 6.02 -9.42 9.75
C LEU A 81 6.59 -7.99 9.78
N ILE A 82 5.78 -7.00 10.15
CA ILE A 82 6.23 -5.62 10.36
C ILE A 82 7.22 -5.55 11.53
N ASP A 83 6.94 -6.23 12.64
CA ASP A 83 7.79 -6.23 13.83
C ASP A 83 9.15 -6.90 13.53
N ALA A 84 9.14 -8.00 12.76
CA ALA A 84 10.35 -8.69 12.32
C ALA A 84 11.18 -7.86 11.32
N TYR A 85 10.53 -7.14 10.39
CA TYR A 85 11.20 -6.29 9.41
C TYR A 85 10.43 -4.99 9.10
N PRO A 86 10.60 -3.93 9.92
CA PRO A 86 9.81 -2.70 9.80
C PRO A 86 9.99 -1.95 8.49
N LYS A 87 11.21 -2.00 7.91
CA LYS A 87 11.51 -1.38 6.61
C LYS A 87 10.70 -2.00 5.47
N GLY A 88 10.22 -3.23 5.63
CA GLY A 88 9.39 -3.91 4.63
C GLY A 88 8.09 -3.18 4.31
N ALA A 89 7.55 -2.37 5.21
CA ALA A 89 6.37 -1.53 4.94
C ALA A 89 6.65 -0.38 3.95
N GLN A 90 7.93 -0.02 3.76
CA GLN A 90 8.41 1.05 2.87
C GLN A 90 8.95 0.52 1.55
N SER A 91 9.29 -0.76 1.49
CA SER A 91 9.76 -1.44 0.29
C SER A 91 8.61 -1.62 -0.69
N SER A 92 8.83 -1.28 -1.95
CA SER A 92 7.89 -1.54 -3.04
C SER A 92 8.29 -2.79 -3.80
N GLU A 93 7.34 -3.62 -4.21
CA GLU A 93 7.62 -4.67 -5.19
C GLU A 93 7.88 -4.09 -6.60
N ILE A 94 8.17 -4.95 -7.60
CA ILE A 94 8.66 -4.50 -8.92
C ILE A 94 7.73 -3.52 -9.64
N PHE A 95 6.42 -3.61 -9.46
CA PHE A 95 5.46 -2.69 -10.08
C PHE A 95 5.33 -1.38 -9.29
N GLY A 96 6.12 -1.20 -8.23
CA GLY A 96 6.11 -0.04 -7.34
C GLY A 96 5.11 -0.17 -6.20
N ALA A 97 4.36 -1.28 -6.08
CA ALA A 97 3.34 -1.42 -5.05
C ALA A 97 3.96 -1.63 -3.66
N LEU A 98 3.70 -0.67 -2.76
CA LEU A 98 3.91 -0.89 -1.32
C LEU A 98 2.89 -1.90 -0.76
N PRO A 99 3.16 -2.55 0.38
CA PRO A 99 2.22 -3.48 1.00
C PRO A 99 0.82 -2.88 1.28
N LEU A 100 0.75 -1.58 1.59
CA LEU A 100 -0.52 -0.86 1.77
C LEU A 100 -1.39 -0.86 0.50
N HIS A 101 -0.79 -0.77 -0.70
CA HIS A 101 -1.52 -0.84 -1.96
C HIS A 101 -2.18 -2.21 -2.13
N LEU A 102 -1.39 -3.28 -1.94
CA LEU A 102 -1.86 -4.66 -2.04
C LEU A 102 -2.97 -4.94 -1.02
N ALA A 103 -2.82 -4.45 0.21
CA ALA A 103 -3.82 -4.59 1.26
C ALA A 103 -5.12 -3.84 0.90
N CYS A 104 -5.04 -2.62 0.37
CA CYS A 104 -6.23 -1.86 -0.06
C CYS A 104 -6.92 -2.50 -1.28
N GLN A 105 -6.15 -3.02 -2.23
CA GLN A 105 -6.66 -3.72 -3.41
C GLN A 105 -7.41 -4.99 -3.02
N ASN A 106 -6.83 -5.81 -2.15
CA ASN A 106 -7.39 -7.10 -1.70
C ASN A 106 -8.36 -6.99 -0.52
N LYS A 107 -8.78 -5.77 -0.15
CA LYS A 107 -9.78 -5.50 0.89
C LYS A 107 -9.39 -6.04 2.26
N ALA A 108 -8.12 -5.85 2.62
CA ALA A 108 -7.59 -6.23 3.91
C ALA A 108 -8.39 -5.60 5.07
N PRO A 109 -8.53 -6.32 6.20
CA PRO A 109 -9.28 -5.81 7.34
C PRO A 109 -8.65 -4.52 7.87
N LEU A 110 -9.48 -3.65 8.45
CA LEU A 110 -9.06 -2.35 8.96
C LEU A 110 -7.86 -2.43 9.93
N GLY A 111 -7.76 -3.52 10.70
CA GLY A 111 -6.62 -3.78 11.59
C GLY A 111 -5.29 -3.82 10.83
N SER A 112 -5.22 -4.60 9.74
CA SER A 112 -4.04 -4.71 8.88
C SER A 112 -3.71 -3.39 8.21
N ILE A 113 -4.71 -2.67 7.69
CA ILE A 113 -4.52 -1.34 7.10
C ILE A 113 -3.94 -0.35 8.12
N ARG A 114 -4.46 -0.33 9.35
CA ARG A 114 -3.95 0.53 10.42
C ARG A 114 -2.53 0.16 10.83
N ALA A 115 -2.18 -1.14 10.87
CA ALA A 115 -0.82 -1.59 11.16
C ALA A 115 0.17 -1.06 10.11
N LEU A 116 -0.16 -1.23 8.82
CA LEU A 116 0.65 -0.75 7.70
C LEU A 116 0.80 0.79 7.70
N ILE A 117 -0.29 1.52 7.92
CA ILE A 117 -0.26 2.99 8.04
C ILE A 117 0.61 3.43 9.22
N ARG A 118 0.56 2.74 10.36
CA ARG A 118 1.40 3.08 11.52
C ARG A 118 2.88 2.82 11.25
N ALA A 119 3.19 1.71 10.58
CA ALA A 119 4.56 1.36 10.20
C ALA A 119 5.13 2.34 9.19
N TYR A 120 4.34 2.77 8.21
CA TYR A 120 4.76 3.75 7.21
C TYR A 120 3.61 4.66 6.74
N PRO A 121 3.37 5.81 7.42
CA PRO A 121 2.24 6.69 7.10
C PRO A 121 2.29 7.27 5.69
N LYS A 122 3.50 7.57 5.18
CA LYS A 122 3.71 8.12 3.84
C LYS A 122 3.25 7.17 2.73
N ALA A 123 3.07 5.87 3.01
CA ALA A 123 2.48 4.95 2.05
C ALA A 123 1.11 5.42 1.53
N ALA A 124 0.32 6.13 2.35
CA ALA A 124 -0.99 6.65 1.96
C ALA A 124 -0.94 7.71 0.84
N THR A 125 0.24 8.31 0.59
CA THR A 125 0.44 9.37 -0.40
C THR A 125 1.19 8.88 -1.65
N VAL A 126 1.72 7.66 -1.63
CA VAL A 126 2.49 7.11 -2.77
C VAL A 126 1.52 6.64 -3.83
N SER A 127 1.79 7.01 -5.10
CA SER A 127 1.00 6.56 -6.24
C SER A 127 1.72 5.50 -7.05
N VAL A 128 1.01 4.46 -7.45
CA VAL A 128 1.52 3.34 -8.25
C VAL A 128 0.71 3.28 -9.54
N GLY A 129 1.36 3.51 -10.68
CA GLY A 129 0.66 3.68 -11.96
C GLY A 129 -0.35 4.84 -11.97
N GLY A 130 -0.15 5.84 -11.11
CA GLY A 130 -1.09 6.96 -10.90
C GLY A 130 -2.19 6.68 -9.87
N LEU A 131 -2.29 5.46 -9.33
CA LEU A 131 -3.29 5.09 -8.33
C LEU A 131 -2.74 5.22 -6.92
N LEU A 132 -3.53 5.81 -6.02
CA LEU A 132 -3.24 5.90 -4.59
C LEU A 132 -3.89 4.71 -3.87
N PRO A 133 -3.48 4.37 -2.63
CA PRO A 133 -4.16 3.35 -1.85
C PRO A 133 -5.66 3.59 -1.69
N ILE A 134 -6.08 4.86 -1.57
CA ILE A 134 -7.50 5.22 -1.49
C ILE A 134 -8.27 4.95 -2.79
N HIS A 135 -7.64 5.10 -3.96
CA HIS A 135 -8.23 4.69 -5.24
C HIS A 135 -8.49 3.18 -5.23
N MET A 136 -7.48 2.39 -4.86
CA MET A 136 -7.58 0.92 -4.78
C MET A 136 -8.61 0.47 -3.74
N ALA A 137 -8.70 1.15 -2.59
CA ALA A 137 -9.69 0.86 -1.56
C ALA A 137 -11.12 1.04 -2.07
N CYS A 138 -11.36 2.04 -2.93
CA CYS A 138 -12.67 2.36 -3.51
C CYS A 138 -13.06 1.51 -4.75
N MET A 139 -12.15 0.68 -5.28
CA MET A 139 -12.46 -0.21 -6.41
C MET A 139 -13.24 -1.47 -5.96
N GLY A 140 -14.14 -1.97 -6.80
CA GLY A 140 -14.82 -3.26 -6.59
C GLY A 140 -16.04 -3.22 -5.67
N ARG A 141 -16.55 -4.40 -5.26
CA ARG A 141 -17.90 -4.54 -4.67
C ARG A 141 -17.99 -4.39 -3.14
N ASN A 142 -16.88 -4.33 -2.41
CA ASN A 142 -16.85 -4.34 -0.92
C ASN A 142 -15.97 -3.21 -0.36
N VAL A 143 -16.35 -1.96 -0.59
CA VAL A 143 -15.59 -0.81 -0.09
C VAL A 143 -15.88 -0.60 1.41
N SER A 144 -14.82 -0.57 2.22
CA SER A 144 -14.94 -0.33 3.66
C SER A 144 -14.85 1.16 3.97
N LEU A 145 -15.93 1.73 4.52
CA LEU A 145 -15.99 3.11 4.99
C LEU A 145 -14.85 3.43 5.95
N ALA A 146 -14.60 2.55 6.92
CA ALA A 146 -13.59 2.77 7.94
C ALA A 146 -12.16 2.75 7.37
N VAL A 147 -11.91 1.98 6.30
CA VAL A 147 -10.61 1.99 5.59
C VAL A 147 -10.41 3.32 4.87
N VAL A 148 -11.43 3.79 4.16
CA VAL A 148 -11.39 5.09 3.46
C VAL A 148 -11.18 6.23 4.45
N GLU A 149 -11.89 6.24 5.57
CA GLU A 149 -11.68 7.20 6.65
C GLU A 149 -10.27 7.14 7.23
N ALA A 150 -9.73 5.94 7.46
CA ALA A 150 -8.38 5.77 7.98
C ALA A 150 -7.31 6.35 7.03
N LEU A 151 -7.48 6.16 5.72
CA LEU A 151 -6.60 6.73 4.69
C LEU A 151 -6.73 8.26 4.62
N LEU A 152 -7.95 8.79 4.58
CA LEU A 152 -8.21 10.24 4.54
C LEU A 152 -7.75 10.97 5.81
N ARG A 153 -7.68 10.28 6.95
CA ARG A 153 -7.11 10.85 8.17
C ARG A 153 -5.61 11.12 8.05
N ILE A 154 -4.91 10.35 7.22
CA ILE A 154 -3.48 10.52 6.97
C ILE A 154 -3.24 11.48 5.79
N TYR A 155 -4.03 11.34 4.73
CA TYR A 155 -3.91 12.15 3.52
C TYR A 155 -5.28 12.66 3.04
N PRO A 156 -5.78 13.78 3.60
CA PRO A 156 -7.09 14.35 3.26
C PRO A 156 -7.23 14.75 1.79
N GLU A 157 -6.16 15.25 1.18
CA GLU A 157 -6.11 15.68 -0.23
C GLU A 157 -6.31 14.49 -1.18
N GLY A 158 -6.02 13.27 -0.71
CA GLY A 158 -6.28 12.03 -1.45
C GLY A 158 -7.76 11.83 -1.82
N ARG A 159 -8.69 12.52 -1.15
CA ARG A 159 -10.12 12.51 -1.51
C ARG A 159 -10.38 12.99 -2.93
N ASP A 160 -9.71 14.07 -3.32
CA ASP A 160 -9.96 14.80 -4.56
C ASP A 160 -8.82 14.58 -5.58
N ALA A 161 -7.80 13.81 -5.20
CA ALA A 161 -6.71 13.41 -6.08
C ALA A 161 -7.24 12.65 -7.30
N LYS A 162 -6.66 12.94 -8.46
CA LYS A 162 -6.95 12.26 -9.71
C LYS A 162 -5.82 11.32 -10.08
N ASP A 163 -6.17 10.16 -10.58
CA ASP A 163 -5.21 9.27 -11.21
C ASP A 163 -4.83 9.73 -12.63
N ARG A 164 -4.05 8.91 -13.33
CA ARG A 164 -3.64 9.14 -14.73
C ARG A 164 -4.78 9.20 -15.75
N TYR A 165 -5.97 8.72 -15.40
CA TYR A 165 -7.17 8.74 -16.23
C TYR A 165 -8.12 9.89 -15.84
N GLY A 166 -7.75 10.71 -14.84
CA GLY A 166 -8.57 11.78 -14.33
C GLY A 166 -9.64 11.32 -13.33
N TYR A 167 -9.62 10.05 -12.92
CA TYR A 167 -10.58 9.47 -11.99
C TYR A 167 -10.18 9.74 -10.54
N THR A 168 -11.18 10.10 -9.75
CA THR A 168 -11.06 10.28 -8.29
C THR A 168 -11.46 9.00 -7.57
N PRO A 169 -11.21 8.86 -6.25
CA PRO A 169 -11.75 7.74 -5.47
C PRO A 169 -13.28 7.67 -5.53
N LEU A 170 -13.96 8.82 -5.62
CA LEU A 170 -15.41 8.88 -5.82
C LEU A 170 -15.81 8.27 -7.17
N THR A 171 -15.08 8.59 -8.24
CA THR A 171 -15.32 8.04 -9.58
C THR A 171 -15.23 6.51 -9.56
N TYR A 172 -14.20 5.94 -8.94
CA TYR A 172 -14.07 4.49 -8.78
C TYR A 172 -15.21 3.86 -7.97
N TYR A 173 -15.61 4.51 -6.88
CA TYR A 173 -16.75 4.07 -6.09
C TYR A 173 -18.06 4.10 -6.90
N GLU A 174 -18.28 5.14 -7.71
CA GLU A 174 -19.50 5.29 -8.51
C GLU A 174 -19.58 4.32 -9.69
N LEU A 175 -18.44 4.07 -10.36
CA LEU A 175 -18.29 3.10 -11.45
C LEU A 175 -18.38 1.66 -10.95
N SER A 176 -18.09 1.40 -9.68
CA SER A 176 -18.29 0.07 -9.12
C SER A 176 -19.78 -0.29 -9.16
N SER A 177 -20.12 -1.35 -9.90
CA SER A 177 -21.47 -1.92 -9.95
C SER A 177 -21.79 -2.64 -8.63
N CYS A 178 -21.93 -1.87 -7.55
CA CYS A 178 -22.38 -2.36 -6.26
C CYS A 178 -23.86 -1.99 -6.06
N PRO A 179 -24.77 -2.97 -5.88
CA PRO A 179 -26.18 -2.68 -5.58
C PRO A 179 -26.38 -2.09 -4.18
N GLN A 180 -25.42 -2.28 -3.27
CA GLN A 180 -25.44 -1.75 -1.90
C GLN A 180 -24.43 -0.61 -1.74
N LYS A 181 -24.65 0.50 -2.46
CA LYS A 181 -23.83 1.71 -2.30
C LYS A 181 -24.00 2.26 -0.88
N ALA A 182 -22.98 2.11 -0.04
CA ALA A 182 -22.94 2.70 1.29
C ALA A 182 -22.99 4.23 1.19
N TRP A 183 -24.15 4.83 1.50
CA TRP A 183 -24.37 6.28 1.46
C TRP A 183 -23.27 7.08 2.18
N GLY A 184 -22.75 6.56 3.29
CA GLY A 184 -21.64 7.15 4.04
C GLY A 184 -20.36 7.37 3.20
N LEU A 185 -20.02 6.43 2.32
CA LEU A 185 -18.85 6.57 1.44
C LEU A 185 -19.03 7.69 0.43
N LYS A 186 -20.20 7.75 -0.21
CA LYS A 186 -20.55 8.85 -1.11
C LYS A 186 -20.46 10.18 -0.37
N MET A 187 -21.06 10.26 0.83
CA MET A 187 -21.03 11.49 1.63
C MET A 187 -19.62 11.96 1.97
N ILE A 188 -18.71 11.06 2.36
CA ILE A 188 -17.32 11.43 2.71
C ILE A 188 -16.53 11.85 1.47
N LEU A 189 -16.69 11.13 0.36
CA LEU A 189 -15.98 11.38 -0.89
C LEU A 189 -16.54 12.56 -1.70
N SER A 190 -17.82 12.92 -1.51
CA SER A 190 -18.46 14.09 -2.14
C SER A 190 -18.35 15.39 -1.33
N ARG A 191 -17.65 15.39 -0.18
CA ARG A 191 -17.51 16.61 0.64
C ARG A 191 -16.76 17.69 -0.14
N LYS A 192 -17.45 18.78 -0.49
CA LYS A 192 -16.79 19.95 -1.08
C LYS A 192 -15.73 20.50 -0.11
N PRO A 193 -14.55 20.93 -0.61
CA PRO A 193 -13.58 21.62 0.23
C PRO A 193 -14.26 22.81 0.90
N LYS A 194 -13.97 23.05 2.19
CA LYS A 194 -14.44 24.26 2.87
C LYS A 194 -13.90 25.44 2.09
N GLU A 195 -14.79 26.15 1.39
CA GLU A 195 -14.46 27.43 0.76
C GLU A 195 -13.84 28.32 1.82
N SER A 196 -12.54 28.60 1.66
CA SER A 196 -11.85 29.64 2.40
C SER A 196 -12.70 30.89 2.27
N ARG A 197 -13.33 31.33 3.37
CA ARG A 197 -14.02 32.63 3.43
C ARG A 197 -13.04 33.66 2.89
N ARG A 198 -13.23 34.11 1.64
CA ARG A 198 -12.59 35.32 1.13
C ARG A 198 -13.04 36.42 2.08
N LYS A 199 -12.21 36.77 3.06
CA LYS A 199 -12.38 38.01 3.82
C LYS A 199 -12.29 39.11 2.77
N GLY A 200 -13.44 39.67 2.42
CA GLY A 200 -13.49 40.86 1.59
C GLY A 200 -12.66 41.93 2.27
N LEU A 201 -11.55 42.32 1.63
CA LEU A 201 -10.93 43.60 1.90
C LEU A 201 -11.96 44.66 1.51
N ARG A 202 -12.72 45.15 2.48
CA ARG A 202 -13.31 46.48 2.39
C ARG A 202 -12.16 47.45 2.65
N SER A 203 -11.66 48.12 1.62
CA SER A 203 -10.88 49.33 1.82
C SER A 203 -11.83 50.39 2.38
N HIS A 204 -11.66 50.75 3.64
CA HIS A 204 -12.17 52.00 4.16
C HIS A 204 -11.10 53.06 3.91
N ASN A 205 -11.23 53.76 2.77
CA ASN A 205 -10.60 55.05 2.61
C ASN A 205 -11.46 56.08 3.34
N SER A 206 -11.13 56.34 4.61
CA SER A 206 -11.47 57.60 5.26
C SER A 206 -10.18 58.14 5.85
N CYS A 207 -9.56 59.08 5.14
CA CYS A 207 -8.56 59.95 5.72
C CYS A 207 -8.84 61.36 5.19
N ARG A 208 -9.65 62.10 5.95
CA ARG A 208 -9.68 63.57 5.96
C ARG A 208 -8.94 63.99 7.23
N THR A 209 -7.87 64.75 7.06
CA THR A 209 -7.49 66.00 7.78
C THR A 209 -5.99 66.20 7.63
N LEU A 210 -5.59 67.21 6.85
CA LEU A 210 -5.16 68.51 7.34
C LEU A 210 -5.56 69.56 6.31
#